data_AF-A0A817SQ96-F1
#
_entry.id   AF-A0A817SQ96-F1
#
_cell.length_a   1.000
_cell.length_b   1.000
_cell.length_c   1.000
_cell.angle_alpha   90.00
_cell.angle_beta   90.00
_cell.angle_gamma   90.00
#
_symmetry.space_group_name_H-M   'P 1'
#
loop_
_entity.id
_entity.type
_entity.pdbx_description
1 polymer ?
#
loop_
_entity_poly.entity_id
_entity_poly.type
_entity_poly.pdbx_seq_one_letter_code
_entity_poly.pdbx_strand_id
1 'polypeptide(L)'
;MSQSNGLQCRVCKENGSSCLFAQHTRIRDCENYDDLCYSWFYRSGSDVGVLRNCLSVKSPEYNLIKKLIGNTERTCRKRLLGLDCFTMCSTDLCN
;
A
#
# COMPACT_ATOMS: atom_id res chain seq x y z
N MET A 1 24.47 -2.99 10.09
CA MET A 1 23.74 -4.12 9.49
C MET A 1 22.27 -3.91 9.83
N SER A 2 21.41 -3.63 8.85
CA SER A 2 19.97 -3.51 9.08
C SER A 2 19.37 -4.92 9.10
N GLN A 3 18.81 -5.34 10.23
CA GLN A 3 18.02 -6.57 10.31
C GLN A 3 16.72 -6.37 9.53
N SER A 4 16.25 -7.42 8.85
CA SER A 4 14.92 -7.48 8.26
C SER A 4 13.94 -7.92 9.34
N ASN A 5 12.75 -7.32 9.40
CA ASN A 5 11.67 -7.72 10.30
C ASN A 5 11.00 -9.04 9.87
N GLY A 6 11.44 -9.65 8.75
CA GLY A 6 10.85 -10.87 8.19
C GLY A 6 9.55 -10.65 7.41
N LEU A 7 8.96 -9.45 7.45
CA LEU A 7 7.76 -9.09 6.68
C LEU A 7 8.10 -8.88 5.20
N GLN A 8 7.39 -9.58 4.32
CA GLN A 8 7.52 -9.41 2.87
C GLN A 8 6.28 -8.72 2.29
N CYS A 9 6.46 -7.62 1.55
CA CYS A 9 5.36 -6.91 0.91
C CYS A 9 5.51 -6.85 -0.60
N ARG A 10 4.38 -6.70 -1.29
CA ARG A 10 4.39 -6.32 -2.70
C ARG A 10 4.74 -4.85 -2.79
N VAL A 11 5.69 -4.51 -3.65
CA VAL A 11 6.13 -3.14 -3.91
C VAL A 11 6.06 -2.87 -5.39
N CYS A 12 5.58 -1.68 -5.76
CA CYS A 12 5.61 -1.21 -7.13
C CYS A 12 6.27 0.16 -7.19
N LYS A 13 7.31 0.29 -8.02
CA LYS A 13 8.08 1.54 -8.17
C LYS A 13 7.42 2.55 -9.09
N GLU A 14 6.52 2.10 -9.97
CA GLU A 14 5.82 2.95 -10.92
C GLU A 14 4.50 3.42 -10.30
N ASN A 15 4.10 4.66 -10.51
CA ASN A 15 2.75 5.10 -10.18
C ASN A 15 1.86 4.89 -11.40
N GLY A 16 0.66 4.35 -11.20
CA GLY A 16 -0.35 4.22 -12.25
C GLY A 16 -0.79 2.79 -12.53
N SER A 17 -1.26 2.54 -13.75
CA SER A 17 -1.92 1.30 -14.14
C SER A 17 -0.97 0.11 -14.28
N SER A 18 0.34 0.32 -14.47
CA SER A 18 1.34 -0.75 -14.57
C SER A 18 1.28 -1.71 -13.37
N CYS A 19 1.11 -1.16 -12.17
CA CYS A 19 1.12 -1.91 -10.92
C CYS A 19 -0.13 -2.78 -10.69
N LEU A 20 -1.15 -2.64 -11.55
CA LEU A 20 -2.31 -3.53 -11.54
C LEU A 20 -1.90 -4.97 -11.90
N PHE A 21 -0.85 -5.11 -12.72
CA PHE A 21 -0.37 -6.40 -13.18
C PHE A 21 0.79 -6.91 -12.32
N ALA A 22 0.73 -8.19 -11.95
CA ALA A 22 1.71 -8.83 -11.07
C ALA A 22 3.16 -8.70 -11.57
N GLN A 23 3.37 -8.69 -12.89
CA GLN A 23 4.69 -8.58 -13.52
C GLN A 23 5.43 -7.26 -13.22
N HIS A 24 4.70 -6.19 -12.88
CA HIS A 24 5.28 -4.90 -12.49
C HIS A 24 5.44 -4.75 -10.97
N THR A 25 5.03 -5.76 -10.21
CA THR A 25 5.18 -5.77 -8.75
C THR A 25 6.30 -6.70 -8.33
N ARG A 26 7.11 -6.25 -7.37
CA ARG A 26 8.21 -7.02 -6.80
C ARG A 26 7.87 -7.37 -5.36
N ILE A 27 8.39 -8.49 -4.90
CA ILE A 27 8.38 -8.83 -3.48
C ILE A 27 9.63 -8.22 -2.87
N ARG A 28 9.47 -7.49 -1.76
CA ARG A 28 10.58 -6.89 -1.02
C ARG A 28 10.43 -7.24 0.46
N ASP A 29 11.53 -7.61 1.08
CA ASP A 29 11.65 -7.69 2.54
C ASP A 29 11.64 -6.27 3.11
N CYS A 30 10.67 -5.99 3.96
CA CYS A 30 10.55 -4.70 4.62
C CYS A 30 11.69 -4.50 5.62
N GLU A 31 12.18 -3.26 5.73
CA GLU A 31 13.28 -2.92 6.62
C GLU A 31 12.82 -2.85 8.08
N ASN A 32 13.76 -2.88 9.03
CA ASN A 32 13.52 -2.97 10.49
C ASN A 32 12.50 -1.99 11.11
N TYR A 33 12.09 -0.94 10.39
CA TYR A 33 11.09 0.03 10.85
C TYR A 33 9.74 -0.10 10.15
N ASP A 34 9.68 -0.89 9.08
CA ASP A 34 8.49 -1.15 8.31
C ASP A 34 7.78 -2.37 8.90
N ASP A 35 6.57 -2.14 9.42
CA ASP A 35 5.81 -3.15 10.15
C ASP A 35 4.52 -3.55 9.41
N LEU A 36 4.25 -2.92 8.26
CA LEU A 36 3.00 -3.07 7.52
C LEU A 36 3.22 -3.09 6.01
N CYS A 37 2.42 -3.88 5.31
CA CYS A 37 2.20 -3.76 3.89
C CYS A 37 1.06 -2.79 3.62
N TYR A 38 1.25 -1.89 2.65
CA TYR A 38 0.26 -0.89 2.26
C TYR A 38 -0.04 -0.96 0.76
N SER A 39 -1.32 -0.84 0.40
CA SER A 39 -1.72 -0.57 -0.98
C SER A 39 -2.83 0.47 -1.08
N TRP A 40 -2.76 1.25 -2.16
CA TRP A 40 -3.79 2.22 -2.52
C TRP A 40 -4.16 2.04 -3.98
N PHE A 41 -5.35 1.54 -4.21
CA PHE A 41 -6.01 1.54 -5.51
C PHE A 41 -6.80 2.83 -5.64
N TYR A 42 -6.65 3.52 -6.76
CA TYR A 42 -7.47 4.67 -7.09
C TYR A 42 -8.02 4.56 -8.50
N ARG A 43 -9.22 5.10 -8.67
CA ARG A 43 -9.85 5.34 -9.96
C ARG A 43 -10.42 6.74 -9.97
N SER A 44 -10.10 7.53 -10.99
CA SER A 44 -10.65 8.87 -11.22
C SER A 44 -10.98 9.01 -12.70
N GLY A 45 -12.27 8.95 -13.05
CA GLY A 45 -12.69 8.87 -14.46
C GLY A 45 -12.15 7.62 -15.16
N SER A 46 -11.35 7.83 -16.21
CA SER A 46 -10.62 6.80 -16.96
C SER A 46 -9.28 6.41 -16.33
N ASP A 47 -8.75 7.24 -15.42
CA ASP A 47 -7.46 6.99 -14.79
C ASP A 47 -7.61 5.95 -13.69
N VAL A 48 -6.77 4.93 -13.75
CA VAL A 48 -6.70 3.87 -12.74
C VAL A 48 -5.25 3.64 -12.37
N GLY A 49 -5.00 3.42 -11.09
CA GLY A 49 -3.67 3.06 -10.62
C GLY A 49 -3.71 2.32 -9.31
N VAL A 50 -2.60 1.66 -9.02
CA VAL A 50 -2.36 1.09 -7.69
C VAL A 50 -0.95 1.44 -7.25
N LEU A 51 -0.82 1.83 -5.99
CA LEU A 51 0.44 1.98 -5.30
C LEU A 51 0.55 0.83 -4.30
N ARG A 52 1.72 0.19 -4.24
CA ARG A 52 2.03 -0.85 -3.25
C ARG A 52 3.39 -0.58 -2.63
N ASN A 53 3.49 -0.61 -1.31
CA ASN A 53 4.76 -0.40 -0.61
C ASN A 53 4.79 -1.03 0.79
N CYS A 54 5.98 -1.14 1.37
CA CYS A 54 6.16 -1.27 2.82
C CYS A 54 5.82 0.06 3.49
N LEU A 55 5.30 0.02 4.71
CA LEU A 55 4.90 1.19 5.49
C LEU A 55 5.35 1.04 6.94
N SER A 56 6.14 1.99 7.41
CA SER A 56 6.51 2.12 8.82
C SER A 56 5.41 2.82 9.62
N VAL A 57 5.03 2.27 10.77
CA VAL A 57 4.10 2.94 11.71
C VAL A 57 4.66 4.24 12.29
N LYS A 58 5.97 4.47 12.17
CA LYS A 58 6.65 5.70 12.58
C LYS A 58 6.70 6.75 11.46
N SER A 59 6.34 6.37 10.23
CA SER A 59 6.36 7.30 9.08
C SER A 59 5.22 8.33 9.16
N PRO A 60 5.42 9.54 8.63
CA PRO A 60 4.34 10.52 8.49
C PRO A 60 3.24 10.03 7.54
N GLU A 61 3.60 9.23 6.52
CA GLU A 61 2.66 8.59 5.59
C GLU A 61 1.68 7.68 6.32
N TYR A 62 2.14 6.92 7.32
CA TYR A 62 1.26 6.07 8.13
C TYR A 62 0.18 6.87 8.85
N ASN A 63 0.51 8.03 9.41
CA ASN A 63 -0.47 8.87 10.09
C ASN A 63 -1.54 9.39 9.12
N LEU A 64 -1.15 9.71 7.89
CA LEU A 64 -2.04 10.13 6.82
C LEU A 64 -2.96 8.99 6.37
N ILE A 65 -2.39 7.82 6.11
CA ILE A 65 -3.11 6.62 5.68
C ILE A 65 -4.05 6.12 6.79
N LYS A 66 -3.59 6.07 8.04
CA LYS A 66 -4.40 5.65 9.20
C LYS A 66 -5.61 6.55 9.43
N LYS A 67 -5.49 7.87 9.19
CA LYS A 67 -6.64 8.78 9.24
C LYS A 67 -7.68 8.47 8.17
N LEU A 68 -7.27 7.93 7.02
CA LEU A 68 -8.16 7.55 5.92
C LEU A 68 -8.79 6.17 6.13
N ILE A 69 -7.99 5.20 6.57
CA ILE A 69 -8.39 3.80 6.78
C ILE A 69 -9.19 3.62 8.09
N GLY A 70 -8.86 4.40 9.12
CA GLY A 70 -9.34 4.21 10.48
C GLY A 70 -8.75 2.94 11.11
N ASN A 71 -9.61 2.16 11.77
CA ASN A 71 -9.24 0.91 12.46
C ASN A 71 -9.49 -0.35 11.60
N THR A 72 -9.77 -0.19 10.32
CA THR A 72 -10.00 -1.32 9.40
C THR A 72 -8.70 -1.74 8.73
N GLU A 73 -8.59 -2.98 8.26
CA GLU A 73 -7.46 -3.39 7.41
C GLU A 73 -7.64 -2.94 5.95
N ARG A 74 -8.90 -2.70 5.55
CA ARG A 74 -9.26 -2.25 4.21
C ARG A 74 -10.46 -1.32 4.25
N THR A 75 -10.37 -0.23 3.51
CA THR A 75 -11.51 0.67 3.28
C THR A 75 -11.59 1.10 1.82
N CYS A 76 -12.80 1.35 1.34
CA CYS A 76 -13.02 1.97 0.04
C CYS A 76 -13.91 3.20 0.20
N ARG A 77 -13.52 4.31 -0.42
CA ARG A 77 -14.23 5.58 -0.36
C ARG A 77 -14.56 6.06 -1.77
N LYS A 78 -15.85 6.22 -2.04
CA LYS A 78 -16.34 6.85 -3.27
C LYS A 78 -16.02 8.34 -3.25
N ARG A 79 -15.48 8.86 -4.35
CA ARG A 79 -15.31 10.30 -4.64
C ARG A 79 -16.31 10.72 -5.71
N LEU A 80 -16.49 12.04 -5.89
CA LEU A 80 -17.42 12.62 -6.87
C LEU A 80 -17.25 12.02 -8.27
N LEU A 81 -16.01 11.73 -8.69
CA LEU A 81 -15.66 11.16 -10.00
C LEU A 81 -14.81 9.89 -9.90
N GLY A 82 -14.84 9.18 -8.76
CA GLY A 82 -13.86 8.14 -8.53
C GLY A 82 -14.08 7.24 -7.32
N LEU A 83 -13.07 6.43 -7.05
CA LEU A 83 -13.00 5.48 -5.95
C LEU A 83 -11.56 5.39 -5.46
N ASP A 84 -11.34 5.53 -4.16
CA ASP A 84 -10.10 5.10 -3.53
C ASP A 84 -10.35 3.85 -2.70
N CYS A 85 -9.48 2.87 -2.78
CA CYS A 85 -9.44 1.73 -1.88
C CYS A 85 -8.05 1.63 -1.28
N PHE A 86 -7.99 1.55 0.04
CA PHE A 86 -6.76 1.46 0.79
C PHE A 86 -6.74 0.12 1.53
N THR A 87 -5.60 -0.57 1.55
CA THR A 87 -5.35 -1.77 2.35
C THR A 87 -4.08 -1.55 3.18
N MET A 88 -4.12 -1.93 4.45
CA MET A 88 -2.99 -1.90 5.36
C MET A 88 -3.05 -3.14 6.26
N CYS A 89 -1.97 -3.92 6.29
CA CYS A 89 -1.96 -5.23 6.94
C CYS A 89 -0.54 -5.62 7.37
N SER A 90 -0.41 -6.45 8.41
CA SER A 90 0.87 -6.86 9.00
C SER A 90 1.29 -8.29 8.64
N THR A 91 0.67 -8.87 7.61
CA THR A 91 0.93 -10.24 7.15
C THR A 91 1.65 -10.22 5.80
N ASP A 92 2.38 -11.29 5.48
CA ASP A 92 3.15 -11.34 4.24
C ASP A 92 2.24 -11.24 3.00
N LEU A 93 2.66 -10.38 2.06
CA LEU A 93 2.09 -10.24 0.72
C LEU A 93 0.59 -9.89 0.66
N CYS A 94 0.05 -9.33 1.74
CA CYS A 94 -1.38 -9.06 1.91
C CYS A 94 -1.91 -7.85 1.10
N ASN A 95 -1.02 -6.99 0.57
CA ASN A 95 -1.34 -5.71 -0.07
C ASN A 95 -1.47 -5.75 -1.61
#